data_AF-A0AAJ7J266-F1
#
_entry.id   AF-A0AAJ7J266-F1
#
_cell.length_a   1.000
_cell.length_b   1.000
_cell.length_c   1.000
_cell.angle_alpha   90.00
_cell.angle_beta   90.00
_cell.angle_gamma   90.00
#
_symmetry.space_group_name_H-M   'P 1'
#
loop_
_entity.id
_entity.type
_entity.pdbx_description
1 polymer ?
#
loop_
_entity_poly.entity_id
_entity_poly.type
_entity_poly.pdbx_seq_one_letter_code
_entity_poly.pdbx_strand_id
1 'polypeptide(L)'
;MDFSRSLVVSIFLLTLFNTDTNVLAAEPISVFSFIHDLIQYNIAGVPLIHEETQWDFDPEVGKQRRVIYEQENGRRGEAAIARIGMGIGYKGAWGTTV
;
A
#
# COMPACT_ATOMS: atom_id res chain seq x y z
N MET A 1 59.73 -2.23 13.99
CA MET A 1 58.59 -1.28 13.95
C MET A 1 57.59 -1.75 14.99
N ASP A 2 57.15 -0.87 15.90
CA ASP A 2 56.23 -1.24 16.98
C ASP A 2 54.92 -1.78 16.38
N PHE A 3 54.54 -3.00 16.77
CA PHE A 3 53.35 -3.69 16.27
C PHE A 3 52.10 -2.80 16.37
N SER A 4 51.97 -2.05 17.46
CA SER A 4 50.90 -1.08 17.68
C SER A 4 50.89 0.06 16.66
N ARG A 5 52.05 0.58 16.27
CA ARG A 5 52.14 1.63 15.24
C ARG A 5 51.80 1.06 13.87
N SER A 6 52.27 -0.15 13.57
CA SER A 6 51.93 -0.85 12.32
C SER A 6 50.44 -1.16 12.21
N LEU A 7 49.79 -1.53 13.32
CA LEU A 7 48.37 -1.82 13.39
C LEU A 7 47.52 -0.56 13.16
N VAL A 8 47.86 0.54 13.85
CA VAL A 8 47.15 1.83 13.68
C VAL A 8 47.27 2.34 12.26
N VAL A 9 48.47 2.28 11.66
CA VAL A 9 48.69 2.69 10.26
C VAL A 9 47.91 1.78 9.29
N SER A 10 47.85 0.48 9.55
CA SER A 10 47.10 -0.47 8.72
C SER A 10 45.58 -0.22 8.78
N ILE A 11 45.05 0.04 9.98
CA ILE A 11 43.63 0.40 10.17
C ILE A 11 43.32 1.71 9.44
N PHE A 12 44.18 2.72 9.59
CA PHE A 12 43.98 4.03 8.97
C PHE A 12 44.02 3.96 7.43
N LEU A 13 44.95 3.16 6.88
CA LEU A 13 45.02 2.88 5.44
C LEU A 13 43.78 2.12 4.96
N LEU A 14 43.34 1.09 5.69
CA LEU A 14 42.12 0.36 5.36
C LEU A 14 40.89 1.29 5.34
N THR A 15 40.78 2.21 6.30
CA THR A 15 39.66 3.18 6.30
C THR A 15 39.74 4.17 5.14
N LEU A 16 40.94 4.65 4.78
CA LEU A 16 41.17 5.58 3.66
C LEU A 16 40.96 4.93 2.29
N PHE A 17 41.34 3.67 2.11
CA PHE A 17 41.13 2.95 0.85
C PHE A 17 39.68 2.48 0.67
N ASN A 18 38.90 2.41 1.75
CA ASN A 18 37.48 2.06 1.69
C ASN A 18 36.55 3.29 1.77
N THR A 19 37.05 4.53 1.77
CA THR A 19 36.15 5.69 1.69
C THR A 19 35.37 5.69 0.39
N ASP A 20 36.01 5.32 -0.73
CA ASP A 20 35.33 5.28 -2.02
C ASP A 20 34.22 4.22 -2.04
N THR A 21 34.42 3.05 -1.43
CA THR A 21 33.39 2.00 -1.32
C THR A 21 32.27 2.34 -0.33
N ASN A 22 32.58 3.03 0.77
CA ASN A 22 31.55 3.51 1.72
C ASN A 22 30.75 4.70 1.17
N VAL A 23 31.38 5.57 0.37
CA VAL A 23 30.71 6.65 -0.36
C VAL A 23 29.94 6.11 -1.57
N LEU A 24 30.37 5.02 -2.21
CA LEU A 24 29.59 4.37 -3.28
C LEU A 24 28.33 3.65 -2.77
N ALA A 25 28.27 3.28 -1.49
CA ALA A 25 27.05 2.73 -0.87
C ALA A 25 26.02 3.82 -0.51
N ALA A 26 26.44 5.09 -0.41
CA ALA A 26 25.56 6.23 -0.29
C ALA A 26 25.58 6.96 -1.63
N GLU A 27 24.61 6.66 -2.52
CA GLU A 27 24.43 7.46 -3.74
C GLU A 27 24.58 8.95 -3.38
N PRO A 28 25.36 9.73 -4.14
CA PRO A 28 25.56 11.13 -3.81
C PRO A 28 24.19 11.78 -3.77
N ILE A 29 23.69 12.07 -2.56
CA ILE A 29 22.43 12.76 -2.36
C ILE A 29 22.64 14.13 -2.95
N SER A 30 22.32 14.26 -4.23
CA SER A 30 22.34 15.53 -4.91
C SER A 30 21.33 16.41 -4.18
N VAL A 31 21.68 17.67 -3.95
CA VAL A 31 20.73 18.62 -3.35
C VAL A 31 19.41 18.64 -4.14
N PHE A 32 19.49 18.39 -5.44
CA PHE A 32 18.35 18.20 -6.31
C PHE A 32 17.48 16.99 -5.92
N SER A 33 18.04 15.80 -5.74
CA SER A 33 17.28 14.60 -5.35
C SER A 33 16.66 14.76 -3.96
N PHE A 34 17.36 15.40 -3.02
CA PHE A 34 16.78 15.71 -1.71
C PHE A 34 15.56 16.65 -1.80
N ILE A 35 15.68 17.75 -2.56
CA ILE A 35 14.58 18.70 -2.75
C ILE A 35 13.42 18.05 -3.50
N HIS A 36 13.74 17.30 -4.57
CA HIS A 36 12.77 16.55 -5.36
C HIS A 36 11.96 15.61 -4.46
N ASP A 37 12.64 14.79 -3.67
CA ASP A 37 12.00 13.80 -2.81
C ASP A 37 11.17 14.48 -1.73
N LEU A 38 11.68 15.56 -1.11
CA LEU A 38 10.93 16.32 -0.11
C LEU A 38 9.63 16.89 -0.69
N ILE A 39 9.66 17.44 -1.90
CA ILE A 39 8.46 17.93 -2.59
C ILE A 39 7.53 16.77 -2.93
N GLN A 40 8.06 15.68 -3.48
CA GLN A 40 7.27 14.51 -3.87
C GLN A 40 6.55 13.89 -2.67
N TYR A 41 7.25 13.68 -1.55
CA TYR A 41 6.66 13.11 -0.33
C TYR A 41 5.54 13.98 0.26
N ASN A 42 5.65 15.30 0.18
CA ASN A 42 4.65 16.21 0.75
C ASN A 42 3.45 16.46 -0.18
N ILE A 43 3.65 16.45 -1.50
CA ILE A 43 2.59 16.74 -2.47
C ILE A 43 1.90 15.46 -2.95
N ALA A 44 2.68 14.45 -3.33
CA ALA A 44 2.20 13.23 -3.98
C ALA A 44 2.22 12.01 -3.05
N GLY A 45 2.82 12.13 -1.86
CA GLY A 45 3.03 11.01 -0.94
C GLY A 45 4.23 10.14 -1.31
N VAL A 46 4.47 9.10 -0.51
CA VAL A 46 5.47 8.06 -0.84
C VAL A 46 5.11 7.47 -2.20
N PRO A 47 6.04 7.31 -3.15
CA PRO A 47 5.76 6.54 -4.36
C PRO A 47 5.48 5.09 -3.98
N LEU A 48 4.22 4.77 -3.68
CA LEU A 48 3.75 3.40 -3.66
C LEU A 48 3.77 2.94 -5.11
N ILE A 49 4.66 2.00 -5.41
CA ILE A 49 4.59 1.20 -6.62
C ILE A 49 3.20 0.56 -6.56
N HIS A 50 2.31 0.96 -7.46
CA HIS A 50 0.99 0.38 -7.53
C HIS A 50 1.18 -1.09 -7.88
N GLU A 51 0.74 -2.00 -7.02
CA GLU A 51 0.83 -3.43 -7.29
C GLU A 51 -0.02 -3.72 -8.54
N GLU A 52 0.60 -4.28 -9.58
CA GLU A 52 -0.12 -4.73 -10.76
C GLU A 52 -1.05 -5.87 -10.37
N THR A 53 -2.32 -5.54 -10.14
CA THR A 53 -3.35 -6.51 -9.79
C THR A 53 -4.08 -6.94 -11.05
N GLN A 54 -3.98 -8.23 -11.37
CA GLN A 54 -4.78 -8.84 -12.44
C GLN A 54 -6.16 -9.18 -11.89
N TRP A 55 -7.20 -8.68 -12.55
CA TRP A 55 -8.59 -8.99 -12.22
C TRP A 55 -9.18 -9.89 -13.30
N ASP A 56 -9.77 -11.00 -12.89
CA ASP A 56 -10.58 -11.85 -13.78
C ASP A 56 -11.94 -11.17 -14.01
N PHE A 57 -11.97 -10.20 -14.92
CA PHE A 57 -13.16 -9.43 -15.23
C PHE A 57 -14.05 -10.18 -16.22
N ASP A 58 -15.15 -10.74 -15.72
CA ASP A 58 -16.25 -11.25 -16.54
C ASP A 58 -17.40 -10.23 -16.59
N PRO A 59 -17.71 -9.64 -17.77
CA PRO A 59 -18.79 -8.66 -17.92
C PRO A 59 -20.19 -9.24 -17.65
N GLU A 60 -20.39 -10.56 -17.77
CA GLU A 60 -21.68 -11.21 -17.52
C GLU A 60 -21.93 -11.44 -16.02
N VAL A 61 -20.88 -11.64 -15.23
CA VAL A 61 -20.98 -11.81 -13.77
C VAL A 61 -21.65 -10.59 -13.13
N GLY A 62 -21.37 -9.38 -13.61
CA GLY A 62 -22.03 -8.16 -13.12
C GLY A 62 -23.54 -8.15 -13.37
N LYS A 63 -23.97 -8.59 -14.56
CA LYS A 63 -25.40 -8.68 -14.91
C LYS A 63 -26.11 -9.74 -14.08
N GLN A 64 -25.50 -10.91 -13.90
CA GLN A 64 -26.05 -12.00 -13.10
C GLN A 64 -26.18 -11.60 -11.63
N ARG A 65 -25.13 -10.99 -11.05
CA ARG A 65 -25.16 -10.49 -9.67
C ARG A 65 -26.23 -9.43 -9.45
N ARG A 66 -26.48 -8.56 -10.44
CA ARG A 66 -27.57 -7.58 -10.37
C ARG A 66 -28.93 -8.29 -10.27
N VAL A 67 -29.19 -9.27 -11.15
CA VAL A 67 -30.47 -10.01 -11.13
C VAL A 67 -30.68 -10.72 -9.79
N ILE A 68 -29.64 -11.41 -9.30
CA ILE A 68 -29.68 -12.09 -7.99
C ILE A 68 -29.95 -11.07 -6.88
N TYR A 69 -29.23 -9.95 -6.87
CA TYR A 69 -29.41 -8.90 -5.88
C TYR A 69 -30.84 -8.34 -5.88
N GLU A 70 -31.40 -8.03 -7.05
CA GLU A 70 -32.77 -7.51 -7.18
C GLU A 70 -33.81 -8.54 -6.72
N GLN A 71 -33.60 -9.83 -7.00
CA GLN A 71 -34.47 -10.91 -6.53
C GLN A 71 -34.46 -11.04 -5.01
N GLU A 72 -33.30 -10.91 -4.38
CA GLU A 72 -33.16 -11.06 -2.93
C GLU A 72 -33.52 -9.79 -2.14
N ASN A 73 -33.28 -8.62 -2.71
CA ASN A 73 -33.29 -7.35 -1.98
C ASN A 73 -34.33 -6.35 -2.48
N GLY A 74 -35.05 -6.67 -3.55
CA GLY A 74 -35.91 -5.72 -4.25
C GLY A 74 -35.14 -4.93 -5.31
N ARG A 75 -35.88 -4.38 -6.27
CA ARG A 75 -35.34 -3.69 -7.46
C ARG A 75 -34.35 -2.57 -7.12
N ARG A 76 -34.50 -1.91 -5.97
CA ARG A 76 -33.59 -0.86 -5.49
C ARG A 76 -33.00 -1.17 -4.13
N GLY A 77 -33.04 -2.43 -3.70
CA GLY A 77 -32.53 -2.84 -2.40
C GLY A 77 -33.43 -2.42 -1.23
N GLU A 78 -34.72 -2.17 -1.46
CA GLU A 78 -35.65 -1.74 -0.42
C GLU A 78 -35.68 -2.74 0.76
N ALA A 79 -35.62 -4.04 0.47
CA ALA A 79 -35.58 -5.07 1.50
C ALA A 79 -34.20 -5.18 2.18
N ALA A 80 -33.10 -4.83 1.51
CA ALA A 80 -31.79 -4.73 2.15
C ALA A 80 -31.77 -3.58 3.16
N ILE A 81 -32.23 -2.39 2.75
CA ILE A 81 -32.32 -1.20 3.60
C ILE A 81 -33.21 -1.48 4.81
N ALA A 82 -34.36 -2.11 4.58
CA ALA A 82 -35.27 -2.46 5.66
C ALA A 82 -34.61 -3.42 6.66
N ARG A 83 -33.89 -4.46 6.20
CA ARG A 83 -33.17 -5.38 7.11
C ARG A 83 -32.08 -4.67 7.93
N ILE A 84 -31.36 -3.73 7.34
CA ILE A 84 -30.36 -2.92 8.06
C ILE A 84 -31.03 -2.13 9.20
N GLY A 85 -32.20 -1.54 8.95
CA GLY A 85 -32.93 -0.77 9.95
C GLY A 85 -33.67 -1.61 11.01
N MET A 86 -34.13 -2.82 10.64
CA MET A 86 -34.96 -3.66 11.53
C MET A 86 -34.15 -4.61 12.42
N GLY A 87 -32.91 -4.95 12.06
CA GLY A 87 -32.07 -5.88 12.82
C GLY A 87 -32.31 -7.36 12.47
N ILE A 88 -31.58 -8.26 13.15
CA ILE A 88 -31.61 -9.70 12.89
C ILE A 88 -32.93 -10.29 13.43
N GLY A 89 -33.61 -11.12 12.62
CA GLY A 89 -34.85 -11.81 13.02
C GLY A 89 -36.15 -11.14 12.56
N TYR A 90 -36.07 -10.11 11.71
CA TYR A 90 -37.24 -9.35 11.23
C TYR A 90 -37.34 -9.35 9.70
N LYS A 91 -38.55 -9.50 9.16
CA LYS A 91 -38.87 -9.48 7.71
C LYS A 91 -40.14 -8.67 7.42
N GLY A 92 -40.31 -8.21 6.18
CA GLY A 92 -41.51 -7.50 5.71
C GLY A 92 -41.48 -5.99 5.99
N ALA A 93 -42.43 -5.25 5.42
CA ALA A 93 -42.49 -3.79 5.54
C ALA A 93 -42.72 -3.29 7.00
N TRP A 94 -43.18 -4.18 7.87
CA TRP A 94 -43.57 -3.88 9.25
C TRP A 94 -42.70 -4.60 10.30
N GLY A 95 -41.59 -5.23 9.89
CA GLY A 95 -40.72 -5.96 10.81
C GLY A 95 -41.45 -7.09 11.53
N THR A 96 -42.11 -7.97 10.80
CA THR A 96 -42.63 -9.22 11.37
C THR A 96 -41.47 -10.12 11.77
N THR A 97 -41.49 -10.66 12.98
CA THR A 97 -40.48 -11.61 13.45
C THR A 97 -40.55 -12.90 12.65
N VAL A 98 -39.39 -13.42 12.28
CA VAL A 98 -39.24 -14.69 11.53
C VAL A 98 -38.73 -15.78 12.44
#